data_AF-A0A957KSM4-F1
#
_entry.id   AF-A0A957KSM4-F1
#
_cell.length_a   1.000
_cell.length_b   1.000
_cell.length_c   1.000
_cell.angle_alpha   90.00
_cell.angle_beta   90.00
_cell.angle_gamma   90.00
#
_symmetry.space_group_name_H-M   'P 1'
#
loop_
_entity.id
_entity.type
_entity.pdbx_description
1 polymer ?
#
loop_
_entity_poly.entity_id
_entity_poly.type
_entity_poly.pdbx_seq_one_letter_code
_entity_poly.pdbx_strand_id
1 'polypeptide(L)'
;AGFMRVLEQAVVDSNRWQKWLQPDEQGRDFADLDPARRRWLAQTGARYVWTAPPVLAARRRLYANISRVAADPHAYVVESVARSIEHYVDAFNLYDAATVLA
;
A
#
# COMPACT_ATOMS: atom_id res chain seq x y z
N ALA A 1 -2.42 1.98 16.74
CA ALA A 1 -3.43 1.57 15.74
C ALA A 1 -2.91 0.37 14.98
N GLY A 2 -3.64 -0.74 14.92
CA GLY A 2 -3.18 -1.99 14.29
C GLY A 2 -3.34 -2.03 12.77
N PHE A 3 -3.05 -0.92 12.07
CA PHE A 3 -3.32 -0.78 10.63
C PHE A 3 -2.59 -1.85 9.81
N MET A 4 -1.29 -2.05 10.04
CA MET A 4 -0.49 -3.04 9.31
C MET A 4 -1.01 -4.46 9.51
N ARG A 5 -1.46 -4.82 10.71
CA ARG A 5 -2.07 -6.13 10.99
C ARG A 5 -3.37 -6.33 10.21
N VAL A 6 -4.22 -5.30 10.14
CA VAL A 6 -5.48 -5.36 9.38
C VAL A 6 -5.21 -5.44 7.88
N LEU A 7 -4.21 -4.69 7.38
CA LEU A 7 -3.80 -4.75 5.98
C LEU A 7 -3.26 -6.14 5.62
N GLU A 8 -2.37 -6.69 6.44
CA GLU A 8 -1.82 -8.04 6.25
C GLU A 8 -2.93 -9.08 6.23
N GLN A 9 -3.86 -9.05 7.20
CA GLN A 9 -4.99 -9.98 7.23
C GLN A 9 -5.84 -9.87 5.95
N ALA A 10 -6.17 -8.66 5.51
CA ALA A 10 -6.93 -8.48 4.27
C ALA A 10 -6.19 -9.03 3.04
N VAL A 11 -4.85 -8.89 3.00
CA VAL A 11 -4.04 -9.52 1.96
C VAL A 11 -4.14 -11.04 2.03
N VAL A 12 -4.00 -11.64 3.22
CA VAL A 12 -4.14 -13.09 3.41
C VAL A 12 -5.51 -13.58 2.92
N ASP A 13 -6.58 -12.93 3.37
CA ASP A 13 -7.98 -13.26 3.04
C ASP A 13 -8.27 -13.15 1.53
N SER A 14 -7.56 -12.27 0.83
CA SER A 14 -7.73 -12.10 -0.63
C SER A 14 -7.22 -13.29 -1.45
N ASN A 15 -6.36 -14.15 -0.86
CA ASN A 15 -5.59 -15.21 -1.54
C ASN A 15 -4.72 -14.74 -2.72
N ARG A 16 -4.73 -13.45 -3.07
CA ARG A 16 -3.98 -12.88 -4.21
C ARG A 16 -2.47 -12.92 -4.01
N TRP A 17 -2.01 -13.07 -2.77
CA TRP A 17 -0.59 -13.16 -2.43
C TRP A 17 0.04 -14.48 -2.90
N GLN A 18 -0.75 -15.56 -3.01
CA GLN A 18 -0.26 -16.90 -3.36
C GLN A 18 0.42 -16.94 -4.74
N LYS A 19 -0.02 -16.10 -5.69
CA LYS A 19 0.59 -16.00 -7.03
C LYS A 19 2.04 -15.50 -7.01
N TRP A 20 2.46 -14.89 -5.91
CA TRP A 20 3.81 -14.35 -5.74
C TRP A 20 4.71 -15.26 -4.94
N LEU A 21 4.24 -16.45 -4.54
CA LEU A 21 5.06 -17.45 -3.88
C LEU A 21 6.15 -17.95 -4.83
N GLN A 22 7.34 -18.16 -4.28
CA GLN A 22 8.43 -18.84 -4.94
C GLN A 22 8.12 -20.34 -5.04
N PRO A 23 8.78 -21.09 -5.95
CA PRO A 23 8.52 -22.51 -6.14
C PRO A 23 8.62 -23.35 -4.86
N ASP A 24 9.57 -23.03 -3.98
CA ASP A 24 9.79 -23.69 -2.68
C ASP A 24 8.83 -23.21 -1.57
N GLU A 25 8.06 -22.14 -1.82
CA GLU A 25 7.05 -21.60 -0.90
C GLU A 25 5.64 -22.10 -1.22
N GLN A 26 5.45 -22.82 -2.35
CA GLN A 26 4.12 -23.27 -2.77
C GLN A 26 3.51 -24.27 -1.77
N GLY A 27 2.23 -24.08 -1.46
CA GLY A 27 1.51 -24.91 -0.49
C GLY A 27 1.81 -24.57 0.98
N ARG A 28 2.71 -23.62 1.27
CA ARG A 28 2.92 -23.12 2.63
C ARG A 28 1.83 -22.11 3.02
N ASP A 29 1.44 -22.14 4.28
CA ASP A 29 0.56 -21.12 4.83
C ASP A 29 1.30 -19.79 4.98
N PHE A 30 0.57 -18.69 4.90
CA PHE A 30 1.16 -17.35 5.00
C PHE A 30 1.96 -17.17 6.29
N ALA A 31 1.44 -17.71 7.40
CA ALA A 31 2.05 -17.60 8.73
C ALA A 31 3.40 -18.33 8.85
N ASP A 32 3.65 -19.33 7.99
CA ASP A 32 4.87 -20.14 8.01
C ASP A 32 6.02 -19.48 7.23
N LEU A 33 5.74 -18.40 6.51
CA LEU A 33 6.75 -17.66 5.76
C LEU A 33 7.60 -16.79 6.68
N ASP A 34 8.85 -16.57 6.25
CA ASP A 34 9.77 -15.65 6.93
C ASP A 34 9.12 -14.26 7.14
N PRO A 35 9.33 -13.59 8.29
CA PRO A 35 8.72 -12.28 8.55
C PRO A 35 9.04 -11.20 7.50
N ALA A 36 10.24 -11.20 6.91
CA ALA A 36 10.56 -10.29 5.80
C ALA A 36 9.74 -10.63 4.56
N ARG A 37 9.57 -11.93 4.28
CA ARG A 37 8.76 -12.40 3.16
C ARG A 37 7.28 -12.06 3.31
N ARG A 38 6.70 -12.26 4.51
CA ARG A 38 5.33 -11.84 4.83
C ARG A 38 5.12 -10.34 4.62
N ARG A 39 6.05 -9.51 5.10
CA ARG A 39 6.01 -8.05 4.90
C ARG A 39 6.02 -7.67 3.42
N TRP A 40 6.90 -8.30 2.63
CA TRP A 40 6.98 -8.05 1.20
C TRP A 40 5.67 -8.45 0.48
N LEU A 41 5.09 -9.60 0.82
CA LEU A 41 3.82 -10.06 0.26
C LEU A 41 2.66 -9.15 0.65
N ALA A 42 2.61 -8.70 1.90
CA ALA A 42 1.61 -7.75 2.38
C ALA A 42 1.69 -6.41 1.62
N GLN A 43 2.90 -5.89 1.38
CA GLN A 43 3.09 -4.64 0.62
C GLN A 43 2.71 -4.80 -0.87
N THR A 44 3.19 -5.87 -1.52
CA THR A 44 2.89 -6.15 -2.93
C THR A 44 1.41 -6.47 -3.16
N GLY A 45 0.78 -7.18 -2.22
CA GLY A 45 -0.62 -7.58 -2.26
C GLY A 45 -1.60 -6.46 -1.89
N ALA A 46 -1.15 -5.45 -1.16
CA ALA A 46 -2.00 -4.36 -0.64
C ALA A 46 -2.85 -3.67 -1.71
N ARG A 47 -2.35 -3.59 -2.95
CA ARG A 47 -3.05 -2.98 -4.09
C ARG A 47 -4.44 -3.56 -4.37
N TYR A 48 -4.69 -4.81 -3.96
CA TYR A 48 -5.98 -5.48 -4.17
C TYR A 48 -6.96 -5.26 -3.02
N VAL A 49 -6.52 -4.69 -1.90
CA VAL A 49 -7.30 -4.66 -0.65
C VAL A 49 -7.40 -3.27 -0.01
N TRP A 50 -6.81 -2.23 -0.61
CA TRP A 50 -6.89 -0.85 -0.10
C TRP A 50 -8.32 -0.35 0.12
N THR A 51 -9.27 -0.83 -0.67
CA THR A 51 -10.68 -0.46 -0.60
C THR A 51 -11.52 -1.44 0.23
N ALA A 52 -10.92 -2.49 0.80
CA ALA A 52 -11.64 -3.41 1.67
C ALA A 52 -12.19 -2.68 2.91
N PRO A 53 -13.46 -2.91 3.30
CA PRO A 53 -14.06 -2.25 4.47
C PRO A 53 -13.21 -2.25 5.75
N PRO A 54 -12.58 -3.36 6.18
CA PRO A 54 -11.73 -3.36 7.38
C PRO A 54 -10.48 -2.47 7.22
N VAL A 55 -9.87 -2.44 6.03
CA VAL A 55 -8.69 -1.61 5.74
C VAL A 55 -9.06 -0.12 5.77
N LEU A 56 -10.20 0.25 5.18
CA LEU A 56 -10.73 1.62 5.23
C LEU A 56 -11.03 2.07 6.66
N ALA A 57 -11.64 1.21 7.48
CA ALA A 57 -11.90 1.50 8.89
C ALA A 57 -10.60 1.68 9.69
N ALA A 58 -9.63 0.79 9.49
CA ALA A 58 -8.33 0.87 10.14
C ALA A 58 -7.54 2.12 9.73
N ARG A 59 -7.57 2.50 8.45
CA ARG A 59 -6.96 3.75 7.95
C ARG A 59 -7.59 4.99 8.55
N ARG A 60 -8.93 5.06 8.60
CA ARG A 60 -9.66 6.15 9.27
C ARG A 60 -9.25 6.29 10.74
N ARG A 61 -9.15 5.17 11.46
CA ARG A 61 -8.69 5.17 12.86
C ARG A 61 -7.24 5.62 12.99
N LEU A 62 -6.36 5.21 12.08
CA LEU A 62 -4.97 5.68 12.05
C LEU A 62 -4.91 7.20 11.86
N TYR A 63 -5.62 7.72 10.86
CA TYR A 63 -5.64 9.15 10.55
C TYR A 63 -6.20 9.95 11.72
N ALA A 64 -7.32 9.53 12.31
CA ALA A 64 -7.88 10.18 13.49
C ALA A 64 -6.91 10.23 14.69
N ASN A 65 -5.99 9.27 14.82
CA ASN A 65 -4.97 9.32 15.86
C ASN A 65 -3.83 10.28 15.52
N ILE A 66 -3.37 10.29 14.27
CA ILE A 66 -2.29 11.17 13.81
C ILE A 66 -2.74 12.63 13.80
N SER A 67 -3.99 12.90 13.45
CA SER A 67 -4.58 14.25 13.46
C SER A 67 -4.54 14.95 14.82
N ARG A 68 -4.22 14.23 15.91
CA ARG A 68 -4.00 14.83 17.23
C ARG A 68 -2.64 15.51 17.39
N VAL A 69 -1.67 15.16 16.53
CA VAL A 69 -0.26 15.61 16.63
C VAL A 69 0.30 16.17 15.33
N ALA A 70 -0.36 15.94 14.19
CA ALA A 70 0.02 16.49 12.90
C ALA A 70 -1.22 16.96 12.13
N ALA A 71 -1.07 18.06 11.40
CA ALA A 71 -2.10 18.53 10.50
C ALA A 71 -2.24 17.58 9.30
N ASP A 72 -3.49 17.26 8.94
CA ASP A 72 -3.90 16.50 7.77
C ASP A 72 -2.98 15.30 7.36
N PRO A 73 -3.15 14.12 7.98
CA PRO A 73 -2.42 12.92 7.58
C PRO A 73 -2.75 12.43 6.16
N HIS A 74 -3.86 12.87 5.55
CA HIS A 74 -4.18 12.51 4.18
C HIS A 74 -3.32 13.29 3.19
N ALA A 75 -3.19 14.60 3.39
CA ALA A 75 -2.34 15.47 2.56
C ALA A 75 -0.90 14.96 2.53
N TYR A 76 -0.34 14.56 3.67
CA TYR A 76 1.01 13.96 3.75
C TYR A 76 1.20 12.76 2.79
N VAL A 77 0.19 11.87 2.70
CA VAL A 77 0.26 10.70 1.81
C VAL A 77 0.14 11.12 0.35
N VAL A 78 -0.74 12.06 0.03
CA VAL A 78 -0.90 12.59 -1.33
C VAL A 78 0.39 13.24 -1.82
N GLU A 79 1.00 14.10 -1.00
CA GLU A 79 2.28 14.76 -1.30
C GLU A 79 3.43 13.75 -1.49
N SER A 80 3.45 12.69 -0.68
CA SER A 80 4.46 11.63 -0.80
C SER A 80 4.35 10.88 -2.13
N VAL A 81 3.13 10.62 -2.59
CA VAL A 81 2.87 10.03 -3.92
C VAL A 81 3.24 11.03 -5.02
N ALA A 82 2.86 12.29 -4.90
CA ALA A 82 3.19 13.34 -5.86
C ALA A 82 4.71 13.46 -6.07
N ARG A 83 5.49 13.50 -4.97
CA ARG A 83 6.97 13.53 -5.03
C ARG A 83 7.56 12.30 -5.73
N SER A 84 6.92 11.13 -5.57
CA SER A 84 7.36 9.92 -6.28
C SER A 84 7.10 10.03 -7.79
N ILE A 85 6.03 10.71 -8.19
CA ILE A 85 5.67 10.96 -9.60
C ILE A 85 6.57 12.03 -10.22
N GLU A 86 6.99 13.05 -9.46
CA GLU A 86 7.90 14.12 -9.92
C GLU A 86 9.18 13.55 -10.55
N HIS A 87 9.73 12.47 -10.01
CA HIS A 87 10.89 11.79 -10.63
C HIS A 87 10.65 11.37 -12.09
N TYR A 88 9.43 10.95 -12.43
CA TYR A 88 9.07 10.60 -13.80
C TYR A 88 8.83 11.86 -14.64
N VAL A 89 8.23 12.90 -14.07
CA VAL A 89 8.05 14.18 -14.77
C VAL A 89 9.40 14.74 -15.21
N ASP A 90 10.37 14.76 -14.30
CA ASP A 90 11.72 15.26 -14.55
C ASP A 90 12.46 14.39 -15.59
N ALA A 91 12.45 13.06 -15.41
CA ALA A 91 13.19 12.13 -16.27
C ALA A 91 12.69 12.11 -17.71
N PHE A 92 11.40 12.35 -17.92
CA PHE A 92 10.77 12.31 -19.24
C PHE A 92 10.39 13.71 -19.77
N ASN A 93 10.81 14.79 -19.09
CA ASN A 93 10.50 16.18 -19.42
C ASN A 93 8.99 16.40 -19.71
N LEU A 94 8.13 15.89 -18.83
CA LEU A 94 6.68 15.89 -19.01
C LEU A 94 6.00 17.18 -18.53
N TYR A 95 6.78 18.23 -18.29
CA TYR A 95 6.22 19.55 -18.03
C TYR A 95 5.35 19.97 -19.21
N ASP A 96 4.16 20.51 -18.93
CA ASP A 96 3.16 20.91 -19.93
C ASP A 96 2.58 19.80 -20.82
N ALA A 97 2.87 18.51 -20.54
CA ALA A 97 2.36 17.38 -21.34
C ALA A 97 0.83 17.36 -21.47
N ALA A 98 0.11 17.86 -20.44
CA ALA A 98 -1.35 17.97 -20.45
C ALA A 98 -1.87 19.00 -21.48
N THR A 99 -1.09 20.05 -21.78
CA THR A 99 -1.46 21.09 -22.76
C THR A 99 -1.14 20.65 -24.18
N VAL A 100 -0.12 19.80 -24.38
CA VAL A 100 0.31 19.32 -25.70
C VAL A 100 -0.62 18.22 -26.26
N LEU A 101 -1.35 17.51 -25.41
CA LEU A 101 -2.25 16.41 -25.79
C LEU A 101 -3.73 16.84 -25.96
N ALA A 102 -4.04 18.12 -25.73
CA ALA A 102 -5.38 18.69 -25.87
C ALA A 102 -5.62 19.24 -27.29
#